data_AF-Q45R69-F1
#
_entry.id   AF-Q45R69-F1
#
_cell.length_a   1.000
_cell.length_b   1.000
_cell.length_c   1.000
_cell.angle_alpha   90.00
_cell.angle_beta   90.00
_cell.angle_gamma   90.00
#
_symmetry.space_group_name_H-M   'P 1'
#
loop_
_entity.id
_entity.type
_entity.pdbx_description
1 polymer ?
#
loop_
_entity_poly.entity_id
_entity_poly.type
_entity_poly.pdbx_seq_one_letter_code
_entity_poly.pdbx_strand_id
1 'polypeptide(L)'
;MGGHPTPQSLRVLVPNTEAKGNEPSPPEEKTDSPWRSERFANRVRARHATVHALLEAGHSRRSIGRQFRMTNRTVKSFADAAKPEDLFRGQWQHNRSSVLDEYKPYLDERWDEGCTNAWKLWEEIVPLGYRGSYGRVSAYLREKRTSPRPVTAQPPAPRMVTIWILSRPETLTETEQLRLKAVLANCPELDALTGHVRSFAQMLTERQGERLPQWLDAVRQDDLPSLHSLAAGIDRDRDAVIAGLTLPWNSGVVEGHVYRIEMLKRQMFGRAGFDLLRKRVLLAS
;
A
#
# COMPACT_ATOMS: atom_id res chain seq x y z
N MET A 1 -48.80 -43.24 -37.42
CA MET A 1 -50.11 -43.06 -36.77
C MET A 1 -49.91 -43.43 -35.31
N GLY A 2 -49.89 -42.57 -34.30
CA GLY A 2 -50.25 -41.17 -34.13
C GLY A 2 -50.45 -40.97 -32.62
N GLY A 3 -50.20 -39.77 -32.08
CA GLY A 3 -50.67 -39.39 -30.75
C GLY A 3 -49.65 -38.71 -29.82
N HIS A 4 -49.47 -37.40 -30.04
CA HIS A 4 -49.39 -36.26 -29.08
C HIS A 4 -48.73 -36.36 -27.68
N PRO A 5 -48.33 -35.23 -27.03
CA PRO A 5 -48.16 -33.86 -27.52
C PRO A 5 -46.80 -33.20 -27.15
N THR A 6 -46.40 -32.24 -27.97
CA THR A 6 -45.48 -31.14 -27.63
C THR A 6 -46.02 -30.27 -26.49
N PRO A 7 -45.23 -29.91 -25.47
CA PRO A 7 -45.49 -28.72 -24.69
C PRO A 7 -44.89 -27.47 -25.36
N GLN A 8 -45.75 -26.47 -25.41
CA GLN A 8 -45.59 -25.18 -26.04
C GLN A 8 -44.47 -24.34 -25.42
N SER A 9 -43.80 -23.61 -26.30
CA SER A 9 -43.03 -22.42 -26.05
C SER A 9 -43.78 -21.40 -25.16
N LEU A 10 -43.20 -21.10 -24.00
CA LEU A 10 -43.44 -19.84 -23.28
C LEU A 10 -42.13 -19.03 -23.31
N ARG A 11 -42.04 -18.13 -24.29
CA ARG A 11 -41.12 -16.99 -24.30
C ARG A 11 -41.46 -16.12 -23.09
N VAL A 12 -40.60 -16.12 -22.07
CA VAL A 12 -40.54 -15.01 -21.13
C VAL A 12 -39.76 -13.89 -21.82
N LEU A 13 -40.49 -12.81 -22.11
CA LEU A 13 -39.98 -11.56 -22.65
C LEU A 13 -39.18 -10.87 -21.54
N VAL A 14 -37.85 -11.01 -21.55
CA VAL A 14 -36.97 -10.13 -20.75
C VAL A 14 -36.75 -8.85 -21.58
N PRO A 15 -37.08 -7.66 -21.08
CA PRO A 15 -36.90 -6.43 -21.82
C PRO A 15 -35.41 -6.15 -22.05
N ASN A 16 -35.11 -5.84 -23.31
CA ASN A 16 -33.84 -5.41 -23.85
C ASN A 16 -33.31 -4.23 -23.02
N THR A 17 -32.34 -4.49 -22.15
CA THR A 17 -31.59 -3.40 -21.50
C THR A 17 -30.52 -2.98 -22.48
N GLU A 18 -30.78 -1.87 -23.16
CA GLU A 18 -29.84 -1.18 -24.03
C GLU A 18 -28.47 -1.09 -23.35
N ALA A 19 -27.47 -1.67 -24.01
CA ALA A 19 -26.08 -1.46 -23.70
C ALA A 19 -25.78 0.04 -23.89
N LYS A 20 -25.81 0.80 -22.79
CA LYS A 20 -25.11 2.09 -22.75
C LYS A 20 -23.62 1.77 -22.84
N GLY A 21 -23.05 2.04 -24.01
CA GLY A 21 -21.61 2.09 -24.18
C GLY A 21 -21.02 3.02 -23.14
N ASN A 22 -20.12 2.49 -22.31
CA ASN A 22 -19.17 3.31 -21.58
C ASN A 22 -18.21 3.88 -22.62
N GLU A 23 -18.53 5.06 -23.14
CA GLU A 23 -17.53 5.95 -23.71
C GLU A 23 -16.46 6.20 -22.63
N PRO A 24 -15.17 5.98 -22.91
CA PRO A 24 -14.12 6.37 -21.98
C PRO A 24 -14.16 7.89 -21.83
N SER A 25 -14.45 8.38 -20.62
CA SER A 25 -14.21 9.78 -20.27
C SER A 25 -12.78 10.15 -20.70
N PRO A 26 -12.59 11.24 -21.46
CA PRO A 26 -11.26 11.76 -21.73
C PRO A 26 -10.51 11.94 -20.41
N PRO A 27 -9.20 11.66 -20.36
CA PRO A 27 -8.42 11.89 -19.16
C PRO A 27 -8.62 13.36 -18.77
N GLU A 28 -9.10 13.59 -17.54
CA GLU A 28 -9.05 14.93 -16.95
C GLU A 28 -7.58 15.32 -16.91
N GLU A 29 -7.15 16.07 -17.93
CA GLU A 29 -5.97 16.90 -17.86
C GLU A 29 -6.19 17.80 -16.66
N LYS A 30 -5.55 17.44 -15.54
CA LYS A 30 -5.29 18.38 -14.47
C LYS A 30 -4.43 19.45 -15.11
N THR A 31 -5.09 20.46 -15.67
CA THR A 31 -4.45 21.72 -16.01
C THR A 31 -3.76 22.16 -14.73
N ASP A 32 -2.43 22.15 -14.74
CA ASP A 32 -1.61 22.68 -13.65
C ASP A 32 -2.02 24.14 -13.51
N SER A 33 -3.01 24.36 -12.66
CA SER A 33 -3.63 25.65 -12.46
C SER A 33 -2.52 26.54 -11.92
N PRO A 34 -2.10 27.61 -12.63
CA PRO A 34 -0.92 28.40 -12.28
C PRO A 34 -1.17 29.29 -11.05
N TRP A 35 -2.06 28.89 -10.14
CA TRP A 35 -2.57 29.70 -9.05
C TRP A 35 -2.41 28.98 -7.72
N ARG A 36 -1.82 29.69 -6.75
CA ARG A 36 -1.50 29.23 -5.38
C ARG A 36 -2.69 28.62 -4.61
N SER A 37 -3.92 28.91 -5.03
CA SER A 37 -5.13 28.23 -4.53
C SER A 37 -6.27 28.36 -5.54
N GLU A 38 -6.88 27.24 -5.93
CA GLU A 38 -8.07 27.22 -6.77
C GLU A 38 -9.22 28.03 -6.16
N ARG A 39 -9.34 28.02 -4.82
CA ARG A 39 -10.38 28.76 -4.09
C ARG A 39 -10.32 30.27 -4.29
N PHE A 40 -9.12 30.86 -4.38
CA PHE A 40 -8.98 32.28 -4.67
C PHE A 40 -9.29 32.59 -6.12
N ALA A 41 -8.71 31.83 -7.06
CA ALA A 41 -8.95 31.99 -8.50
C ALA A 41 -10.46 31.89 -8.81
N ASN A 42 -11.13 30.90 -8.24
CA ASN A 42 -12.58 30.70 -8.40
C ASN A 42 -13.39 31.84 -7.77
N ARG A 43 -12.97 32.39 -6.62
CA ARG A 43 -13.63 33.54 -6.02
C ARG A 43 -13.50 34.81 -6.86
N VAL A 44 -12.34 35.05 -7.46
CA VAL A 44 -12.12 36.20 -8.34
C VAL A 44 -12.90 36.04 -9.64
N ARG A 45 -12.90 34.86 -10.26
CA ARG A 45 -13.72 34.54 -11.43
C ARG A 45 -15.22 34.75 -11.15
N ALA A 46 -15.72 34.24 -10.03
CA ALA A 46 -17.13 34.40 -9.65
C ALA A 46 -17.51 35.87 -9.42
N ARG A 47 -16.64 36.65 -8.74
CA ARG A 47 -16.87 38.09 -8.53
C ARG A 47 -16.79 38.90 -9.80
N HIS A 48 -15.87 38.57 -10.70
CA HIS A 48 -15.76 39.18 -12.03
C HIS A 48 -17.03 38.93 -12.84
N ALA A 49 -17.48 37.67 -12.94
CA ALA A 49 -18.72 37.31 -13.62
C ALA A 49 -19.95 38.04 -13.05
N THR A 50 -20.05 38.14 -11.72
CA THR A 50 -21.16 38.84 -11.05
C THR A 50 -21.15 40.33 -11.36
N VAL A 51 -19.98 40.98 -11.38
CA VAL A 51 -19.87 42.41 -11.70
C VAL A 51 -20.24 42.66 -13.16
N HIS A 52 -19.78 41.83 -14.10
CA HIS A 52 -20.12 41.97 -15.52
C HIS A 52 -21.60 41.74 -15.80
N ALA A 53 -22.22 40.70 -15.22
CA ALA A 53 -23.65 40.44 -15.37
C ALA A 53 -24.52 41.61 -14.85
N LEU A 54 -24.12 42.28 -13.76
CA LEU A 54 -24.85 43.44 -13.24
C LEU A 54 -24.64 44.70 -14.08
N LEU A 55 -23.48 44.85 -14.72
CA LEU A 55 -23.24 45.93 -15.67
C LEU A 55 -24.07 45.74 -16.95
N GLU A 56 -24.16 44.50 -17.46
CA GLU A 56 -25.03 44.13 -18.58
C GLU A 56 -26.51 44.36 -18.26
N ALA A 57 -26.93 44.06 -17.02
CA ALA A 57 -28.27 44.38 -16.51
C ALA A 57 -28.51 45.88 -16.24
N GLY A 58 -27.55 46.76 -16.56
CA GLY A 58 -27.71 48.21 -16.49
C GLY A 58 -27.47 48.84 -15.12
N HIS A 59 -26.97 48.09 -14.13
CA HIS A 59 -26.66 48.66 -12.82
C HIS A 59 -25.42 49.55 -12.86
N SER A 60 -25.49 50.72 -12.21
CA SER A 60 -24.31 51.58 -12.06
C SER A 60 -23.25 50.94 -11.14
N ARG A 61 -21.97 51.19 -11.43
CA ARG A 61 -20.83 50.75 -10.60
C ARG A 61 -20.98 51.12 -9.11
N ARG A 62 -21.64 52.25 -8.81
CA ARG A 62 -21.92 52.70 -7.43
C ARG A 62 -22.99 51.82 -6.75
N SER A 63 -24.01 51.39 -7.49
CA SER A 63 -25.04 50.47 -7.00
C SER A 63 -24.45 49.10 -6.66
N ILE A 64 -23.63 48.55 -7.56
CA ILE A 64 -22.92 47.28 -7.37
C ILE A 64 -22.04 47.33 -6.11
N GLY A 65 -21.30 48.43 -5.91
CA GLY A 65 -20.49 48.63 -4.71
C GLY A 65 -21.29 48.62 -3.41
N ARG A 66 -22.48 49.24 -3.39
CA ARG A 66 -23.37 49.25 -2.21
C ARG A 66 -23.95 47.88 -1.91
N GLN A 67 -24.42 47.17 -2.95
CA GLN A 67 -25.08 45.87 -2.81
C GLN A 67 -24.12 44.77 -2.35
N PHE A 68 -22.90 44.72 -2.91
CA PHE A 68 -21.91 43.68 -2.61
C PHE A 68 -20.83 44.10 -1.60
N ARG A 69 -21.01 45.27 -0.96
CA ARG A 69 -20.05 45.87 -0.02
C ARG A 69 -18.63 45.93 -0.58
N MET A 70 -18.51 46.30 -1.85
CA MET A 70 -17.24 46.45 -2.56
C MET A 70 -16.85 47.92 -2.65
N THR A 71 -15.56 48.22 -2.50
CA THR A 71 -15.08 49.60 -2.71
C THR A 71 -15.22 50.01 -4.18
N ASN A 72 -15.39 51.31 -4.44
CA ASN A 72 -15.48 51.82 -5.81
C ASN A 72 -14.26 51.42 -6.67
N ARG A 73 -13.06 51.43 -6.06
CA ARG A 73 -11.81 50.99 -6.71
C ARG A 73 -11.84 49.51 -7.08
N THR A 74 -12.42 48.67 -6.23
CA THR A 74 -12.59 47.23 -6.50
C THR A 74 -13.57 47.00 -7.64
N VAL A 75 -14.76 47.62 -7.60
CA VAL A 75 -15.76 47.49 -8.68
C VAL A 75 -15.21 48.01 -10.01
N LYS A 76 -14.50 49.14 -10.00
CA LYS A 76 -13.81 49.67 -11.18
C LYS A 76 -12.79 48.67 -11.71
N SER A 77 -11.94 48.11 -10.85
CA SER A 77 -10.96 47.09 -11.26
C SER A 77 -11.61 45.88 -11.91
N PHE A 78 -12.71 45.35 -11.35
CA PHE A 78 -13.43 44.21 -11.93
C PHE A 78 -14.14 44.55 -13.25
N ALA A 79 -14.71 45.75 -13.36
CA ALA A 79 -15.38 46.23 -14.56
C ALA A 79 -14.41 46.50 -15.72
N ASP A 80 -13.21 47.00 -15.43
CA ASP A 80 -12.22 47.38 -16.43
C ASP A 80 -11.38 46.16 -16.90
N ALA A 81 -11.41 45.05 -16.16
CA ALA A 81 -10.74 43.80 -16.53
C ALA A 81 -11.58 43.02 -17.55
N ALA A 82 -11.05 42.78 -18.74
CA ALA A 82 -11.71 42.00 -19.80
C ALA A 82 -11.77 40.52 -19.43
N LYS A 83 -10.71 39.99 -18.83
CA LYS A 83 -10.65 38.63 -18.31
C LYS A 83 -10.44 38.64 -16.79
N PRO A 84 -11.03 37.69 -16.04
CA PRO A 84 -10.78 37.59 -14.61
C PRO A 84 -9.30 37.35 -14.30
N GLU A 85 -8.55 36.78 -15.24
CA GLU A 85 -7.11 36.55 -15.13
C GLU A 85 -6.28 37.85 -15.08
N ASP A 86 -6.78 38.96 -15.66
CA ASP A 86 -6.07 40.26 -15.69
C ASP A 86 -5.94 40.90 -14.28
N LEU A 87 -6.74 40.41 -13.33
CA LEU A 87 -6.75 40.81 -11.92
C LEU A 87 -5.74 40.06 -11.07
N PHE A 88 -5.12 38.99 -11.59
CA PHE A 88 -4.11 38.21 -10.89
C PHE A 88 -2.73 38.88 -10.96
N ARG A 89 -2.57 40.00 -10.26
CA ARG A 89 -1.32 40.77 -10.21
C ARG A 89 -0.54 40.53 -8.90
N GLY A 90 0.80 40.61 -8.97
CA GLY A 90 1.68 40.64 -7.79
C GLY A 90 1.86 39.29 -7.09
N GLN A 91 1.54 39.20 -5.79
CA GLN A 91 1.72 38.01 -4.93
C GLN A 91 0.99 36.76 -5.43
N TRP A 92 0.12 36.89 -6.42
CA TRP A 92 -0.74 35.83 -6.96
C TRP A 92 -0.23 35.21 -8.26
N GLN A 93 0.84 35.75 -8.85
CA GLN A 93 1.55 35.08 -9.94
C GLN A 93 2.45 33.98 -9.34
N HIS A 94 2.28 32.73 -9.80
CA HIS A 94 3.06 31.59 -9.30
C HIS A 94 4.57 31.74 -9.50
N ASN A 95 4.96 32.53 -10.50
CA ASN A 95 6.33 32.61 -11.00
C ASN A 95 7.12 33.76 -10.38
N ARG A 96 7.13 33.86 -9.05
CA ARG A 96 8.26 34.53 -8.40
C ARG A 96 9.31 33.45 -8.22
N SER A 97 10.36 33.51 -9.04
CA SER A 97 11.56 32.72 -8.83
C SER A 97 11.97 32.86 -7.37
N SER A 98 11.84 31.75 -6.63
CA SER A 98 12.35 31.64 -5.29
C SER A 98 13.85 31.39 -5.39
N VAL A 99 14.62 31.94 -4.45
CA VAL A 99 16.03 31.58 -4.27
C VAL A 99 16.22 30.06 -4.10
N LEU A 100 15.16 29.34 -3.70
CA LEU A 100 15.18 27.88 -3.60
C LEU A 100 15.07 27.17 -4.95
N ASP A 101 14.51 27.80 -6.00
CA ASP A 101 14.20 27.13 -7.27
C ASP A 101 15.45 26.61 -7.97
N GLU A 102 16.57 27.33 -7.85
CA GLU A 102 17.88 26.92 -8.35
C GLU A 102 18.44 25.65 -7.66
N TYR A 103 18.04 25.41 -6.41
CA TYR A 103 18.51 24.28 -5.60
C TYR A 103 17.50 23.11 -5.55
N LYS A 104 16.30 23.27 -6.13
CA LYS A 104 15.29 22.20 -6.18
C LYS A 104 15.81 20.93 -6.86
N PRO A 105 16.52 20.97 -8.00
CA PRO A 105 17.04 19.76 -8.63
C PRO A 105 17.96 18.95 -7.71
N TYR A 106 18.87 19.62 -7.00
CA TYR A 106 19.77 18.96 -6.03
C TYR A 106 18.99 18.37 -4.85
N LEU A 107 18.01 19.10 -4.31
CA LEU A 107 17.16 18.61 -3.23
C LEU A 107 16.33 17.38 -3.64
N ASP A 108 15.96 17.30 -4.92
CA ASP A 108 15.17 16.20 -5.48
C ASP A 108 15.99 14.94 -5.65
N GLU A 109 17.20 15.06 -6.20
CA GLU A 109 18.17 13.97 -6.32
C GLU A 109 18.47 13.35 -4.95
N ARG A 110 18.81 14.19 -3.95
CA ARG A 110 19.09 13.73 -2.59
C ARG A 110 17.87 13.11 -1.91
N TRP A 111 16.67 13.59 -2.23
CA TRP A 111 15.44 13.01 -1.73
C TRP A 111 15.20 11.61 -2.30
N ASP A 112 15.47 11.41 -3.58
CA ASP A 112 15.33 10.11 -4.26
C ASP A 112 16.40 9.10 -3.82
N GLU A 113 17.59 9.57 -3.42
CA GLU A 113 18.61 8.77 -2.72
C GLU A 113 18.22 8.39 -1.27
N GLY A 114 17.06 8.85 -0.78
CA GLY A 114 16.53 8.50 0.53
C GLY A 114 16.90 9.46 1.67
N CYS A 115 17.57 10.58 1.39
CA CYS A 115 17.85 11.59 2.40
C CYS A 115 16.60 12.43 2.69
N THR A 116 15.86 12.06 3.74
CA THR A 116 14.62 12.73 4.13
C THR A 116 14.79 13.84 5.17
N ASN A 117 16.00 14.08 5.68
CA ASN A 117 16.27 15.06 6.74
C ASN A 117 16.44 16.49 6.16
N ALA A 118 15.47 17.35 6.42
CA ALA A 118 15.45 18.73 5.93
C ALA A 118 16.60 19.60 6.46
N TRP A 119 17.09 19.34 7.67
CA TRP A 119 18.21 20.08 8.24
C TRP A 119 19.51 19.77 7.50
N LYS A 120 19.77 18.48 7.28
CA LYS A 120 20.94 17.99 6.54
C LYS A 120 20.97 18.56 5.11
N LEU A 121 19.82 18.53 4.43
CA LEU A 121 19.71 19.08 3.08
C LEU A 121 19.91 20.60 3.04
N TRP A 122 19.45 21.34 4.06
CA TRP A 122 19.72 22.77 4.18
C TRP A 122 21.21 23.05 4.39
N GLU A 123 21.87 22.29 5.27
CA GLU A 123 23.30 22.39 5.55
C GLU A 123 24.16 22.07 4.31
N GLU A 124 23.72 21.14 3.46
CA GLU A 124 24.38 20.79 2.20
C GLU A 124 24.29 21.91 1.13
N ILE A 125 23.16 22.64 1.06
CA ILE A 125 22.98 23.69 0.03
C ILE A 125 23.52 25.08 0.44
N VAL A 126 23.70 25.35 1.74
CA VAL A 126 24.33 26.59 2.23
C VAL A 126 25.73 26.83 1.64
N PRO A 127 26.67 25.85 1.64
CA PRO A 127 27.98 26.03 1.01
C PRO A 127 27.90 26.10 -0.52
N LEU A 128 26.84 25.58 -1.15
CA LEU A 128 26.57 25.73 -2.59
C LEU A 128 26.08 27.12 -2.98
N GLY A 129 25.93 28.04 -2.01
CA GLY A 129 25.56 29.44 -2.23
C GLY A 129 24.14 29.80 -1.81
N TYR A 130 23.39 28.87 -1.19
CA TYR A 130 22.02 29.14 -0.78
C TYR A 130 21.93 30.24 0.30
N ARG A 131 21.25 31.33 -0.03
CA ARG A 131 21.01 32.49 0.88
C ARG A 131 19.62 32.49 1.51
N GLY A 132 18.81 31.46 1.29
CA GLY A 132 17.45 31.38 1.82
C GLY A 132 17.37 30.79 3.23
N SER A 133 16.19 30.85 3.83
CA SER A 133 15.95 30.28 5.16
C SER A 133 15.72 28.78 5.12
N TYR A 134 16.08 28.10 6.22
CA TYR A 134 15.73 26.71 6.50
C TYR A 134 14.23 26.44 6.32
N GLY A 135 13.38 27.37 6.77
CA GLY A 135 11.92 27.24 6.68
C GLY A 135 11.41 27.03 5.24
N ARG A 136 12.08 27.58 4.23
CA ARG A 136 11.71 27.35 2.82
C ARG A 136 12.06 25.93 2.35
N VAL A 137 13.23 25.42 2.72
CA VAL A 137 13.63 24.03 2.45
C VAL A 137 12.67 23.07 3.16
N SER A 138 12.40 23.32 4.44
CA SER A 138 11.47 22.51 5.22
C SER A 138 10.05 22.53 4.65
N ALA A 139 9.57 23.67 4.15
CA ALA A 139 8.25 23.76 3.52
C ALA A 139 8.20 22.99 2.20
N TYR A 140 9.23 23.10 1.37
CA TYR A 140 9.35 22.37 0.10
C TYR A 140 9.37 20.85 0.29
N LEU A 141 10.18 20.36 1.25
CA LEU A 141 10.23 18.92 1.56
C LEU A 141 8.95 18.42 2.24
N ARG A 142 8.27 19.27 3.02
CA ARG A 142 6.96 18.95 3.59
C ARG A 142 5.91 18.79 2.51
N GLU A 143 5.93 19.63 1.48
CA GLU A 143 5.07 19.48 0.30
C GLU A 143 5.32 18.12 -0.34
N LYS A 144 6.57 17.75 -0.63
CA LYS A 144 6.92 16.42 -1.18
C LYS A 144 6.47 15.23 -0.33
N ARG A 145 6.46 15.37 1.00
CA ARG A 145 5.93 14.34 1.91
C ARG A 145 4.41 14.21 1.85
N THR A 146 3.73 15.31 1.55
CA THR A 146 2.26 15.41 1.58
C THR A 146 1.66 15.25 0.18
N SER A 147 2.46 15.45 -0.87
CA SER A 147 2.09 15.17 -2.25
C SER A 147 1.76 13.69 -2.41
N PRO A 148 0.60 13.34 -2.98
CA PRO A 148 0.29 11.96 -3.28
C PRO A 148 1.32 11.45 -4.29
N ARG A 149 2.28 10.65 -3.81
CA ARG A 149 3.22 9.92 -4.67
C ARG A 149 2.39 9.04 -5.62
N PRO A 150 2.77 8.87 -6.90
CA PRO A 150 2.22 7.77 -7.69
C PRO A 150 2.33 6.49 -6.84
N VAL A 151 1.24 5.74 -6.73
CA VAL A 151 1.17 4.53 -5.91
C VAL A 151 2.08 3.48 -6.53
N THR A 152 3.39 3.60 -6.33
CA THR A 152 4.30 2.48 -6.43
C THR A 152 3.84 1.54 -5.34
N ALA A 153 3.19 0.43 -5.72
CA ALA A 153 2.75 -0.59 -4.78
C ALA A 153 3.93 -0.92 -3.87
N GLN A 154 3.80 -0.60 -2.59
CA GLN A 154 4.86 -0.86 -1.63
C GLN A 154 5.16 -2.37 -1.68
N PRO A 155 6.45 -2.77 -1.71
CA PRO A 155 6.78 -4.18 -1.67
C PRO A 155 6.15 -4.81 -0.42
N PRO A 156 5.67 -6.07 -0.52
CA PRO A 156 5.06 -6.73 0.62
C PRO A 156 6.08 -6.84 1.77
N ALA A 157 5.61 -6.70 3.00
CA ALA A 157 6.46 -6.89 4.17
C ALA A 157 7.02 -8.33 4.19
N PRO A 158 8.27 -8.56 4.64
CA PRO A 158 8.88 -9.89 4.66
C PRO A 158 8.00 -10.95 5.35
N ARG A 159 7.37 -10.57 6.47
CA ARG A 159 6.44 -11.44 7.20
C ARG A 159 5.24 -11.90 6.35
N MET A 160 4.72 -11.05 5.47
CA MET A 160 3.63 -11.42 4.56
C MET A 160 4.09 -12.45 3.54
N VAL A 161 5.28 -12.25 2.97
CA VAL A 161 5.88 -13.22 2.03
C VAL A 161 6.09 -14.57 2.72
N THR A 162 6.60 -14.57 3.95
CA THR A 162 6.75 -15.81 4.75
C THR A 162 5.41 -16.51 4.96
N ILE A 163 4.36 -15.78 5.32
CA ILE A 163 3.00 -16.35 5.48
C ILE A 163 2.53 -16.97 4.16
N TRP A 164 2.71 -16.30 3.03
CA TRP A 164 2.30 -16.83 1.73
C TRP A 164 3.07 -18.10 1.34
N ILE A 165 4.38 -18.15 1.60
CA ILE A 165 5.22 -19.31 1.32
C ILE A 165 4.81 -20.52 2.19
N LEU A 166 4.47 -20.29 3.46
CA LEU A 166 4.06 -21.34 4.40
C LEU A 166 2.59 -21.75 4.27
N SER A 167 1.78 -20.99 3.54
CA SER A 167 0.36 -21.28 3.34
C SER A 167 0.15 -22.28 2.20
N ARG A 168 -0.96 -23.03 2.27
CA ARG A 168 -1.39 -23.88 1.16
C ARG A 168 -1.74 -23.01 -0.05
N PRO A 169 -1.21 -23.29 -1.26
CA PRO A 169 -1.46 -22.45 -2.43
C PRO A 169 -2.94 -22.21 -2.71
N GLU A 170 -3.80 -23.21 -2.41
CA GLU A 170 -5.25 -23.16 -2.65
C GLU A 170 -5.97 -22.22 -1.68
N THR A 171 -5.33 -21.82 -0.58
CA THR A 171 -5.90 -20.91 0.42
C THR A 171 -5.56 -19.45 0.19
N LEU A 172 -4.62 -19.17 -0.71
CA LEU A 172 -4.22 -17.81 -1.06
C LEU A 172 -5.23 -17.18 -2.01
N THR A 173 -5.58 -15.91 -1.79
CA THR A 173 -6.40 -15.14 -2.73
C THR A 173 -5.64 -14.92 -4.05
N GLU A 174 -6.36 -14.70 -5.15
CA GLU A 174 -5.74 -14.42 -6.46
C GLU A 174 -4.74 -13.26 -6.42
N THR A 175 -5.05 -12.22 -5.63
CA THR A 175 -4.16 -11.07 -5.46
C THR A 175 -2.87 -11.45 -4.72
N GLU A 176 -2.96 -12.30 -3.70
CA GLU A 176 -1.78 -12.79 -2.97
C GLU A 176 -0.94 -13.73 -3.83
N GLN A 177 -1.58 -14.59 -4.63
CA GLN A 177 -0.88 -15.46 -5.57
C GLN A 177 -0.11 -14.63 -6.62
N LEU A 178 -0.72 -13.59 -7.19
CA LEU A 178 -0.07 -12.68 -8.13
C LEU A 178 1.09 -11.93 -7.48
N ARG A 179 0.92 -11.45 -6.25
CA ARG A 179 1.99 -10.76 -5.51
C ARG A 179 3.14 -11.68 -5.16
N LEU A 180 2.85 -12.90 -4.68
CA LEU A 180 3.88 -13.90 -4.42
C LEU A 180 4.62 -14.23 -5.71
N LYS A 181 3.91 -14.49 -6.82
CA LYS A 181 4.53 -14.75 -8.13
C LYS A 181 5.47 -13.61 -8.56
N ALA A 182 5.06 -12.36 -8.36
CA ALA A 182 5.92 -11.21 -8.65
C ALA A 182 7.17 -11.19 -7.75
N VAL A 183 7.06 -11.52 -6.45
CA VAL A 183 8.21 -11.61 -5.55
C VAL A 183 9.19 -12.69 -6.01
N LEU A 184 8.70 -13.90 -6.30
CA LEU A 184 9.54 -15.03 -6.70
C LEU A 184 10.24 -14.78 -8.04
N ALA A 185 9.57 -14.13 -9.00
CA ALA A 185 10.17 -13.76 -10.28
C ALA A 185 11.35 -12.77 -10.15
N ASN A 186 11.41 -11.99 -9.06
CA ASN A 186 12.48 -11.02 -8.82
C ASN A 186 13.59 -11.55 -7.90
N CYS A 187 13.42 -12.72 -7.28
CA CYS A 187 14.40 -13.30 -6.35
C CYS A 187 14.44 -14.82 -6.52
N PRO A 188 15.36 -15.34 -7.36
CA PRO A 188 15.51 -16.78 -7.62
C PRO A 188 15.74 -17.60 -6.35
N GLU A 189 16.43 -17.04 -5.35
CA GLU A 189 16.70 -17.68 -4.07
C GLU A 189 15.39 -17.92 -3.29
N LEU A 190 14.45 -16.96 -3.32
CA LEU A 190 13.13 -17.14 -2.71
C LEU A 190 12.28 -18.14 -3.49
N ASP A 191 12.42 -18.22 -4.81
CA ASP A 191 11.72 -19.22 -5.63
C ASP A 191 12.18 -20.64 -5.29
N ALA A 192 13.50 -20.86 -5.25
CA ALA A 192 14.10 -22.13 -4.83
C ALA A 192 13.67 -22.50 -3.39
N LEU A 193 13.77 -21.55 -2.45
CA LEU A 193 13.32 -21.75 -1.06
C LEU A 193 11.83 -22.15 -1.01
N THR A 194 10.98 -21.48 -1.79
CA THR A 194 9.55 -21.78 -1.84
C THR A 194 9.30 -23.20 -2.34
N GLY A 195 10.06 -23.66 -3.34
CA GLY A 195 10.03 -25.05 -3.81
C GLY A 195 10.39 -26.07 -2.72
N HIS A 196 11.47 -25.82 -1.97
CA HIS A 196 11.89 -26.69 -0.86
C HIS A 196 10.87 -26.74 0.28
N VAL A 197 10.30 -25.58 0.66
CA VAL A 197 9.26 -25.51 1.70
C VAL A 197 8.02 -26.31 1.28
N ARG A 198 7.55 -26.12 0.04
CA ARG A 198 6.35 -26.80 -0.47
C ARG A 198 6.55 -28.31 -0.58
N SER A 199 7.69 -28.75 -1.11
CA SER A 199 8.00 -30.19 -1.21
C SER A 199 8.16 -30.85 0.16
N PHE A 200 8.77 -30.17 1.14
CA PHE A 200 8.83 -30.67 2.51
C PHE A 200 7.44 -30.74 3.17
N ALA A 201 6.60 -29.71 2.99
CA ALA A 201 5.23 -29.70 3.50
C ALA A 201 4.39 -30.84 2.90
N GLN A 202 4.55 -31.12 1.61
CA GLN A 202 3.93 -32.28 0.97
C GLN A 202 4.41 -33.58 1.60
N MET A 203 5.73 -33.76 1.77
CA MET A 203 6.32 -34.94 2.40
C MET A 203 5.76 -35.19 3.81
N LEU A 204 5.64 -34.12 4.61
CA LEU A 204 5.07 -34.15 5.95
C LEU A 204 3.57 -34.52 5.93
N THR A 205 2.81 -33.98 4.97
CA THR A 205 1.34 -34.18 4.91
C THR A 205 0.97 -35.54 4.34
N GLU A 206 1.70 -36.02 3.34
CA GLU A 206 1.49 -37.30 2.65
C GLU A 206 2.25 -38.46 3.29
N ARG A 207 3.03 -38.17 4.34
CA ARG A 207 3.85 -39.10 5.11
C ARG A 207 4.92 -39.87 4.33
N GLN A 208 5.66 -39.15 3.49
CA GLN A 208 6.64 -39.71 2.55
C GLN A 208 8.08 -39.60 3.06
N GLY A 209 8.33 -40.05 4.29
CA GLY A 209 9.66 -39.94 4.91
C GLY A 209 10.81 -40.56 4.10
N GLU A 210 10.53 -41.56 3.25
CA GLU A 210 11.49 -42.16 2.32
C GLU A 210 12.07 -41.16 1.30
N ARG A 211 11.38 -40.04 1.04
CA ARG A 211 11.84 -38.98 0.13
C ARG A 211 12.78 -37.96 0.78
N LEU A 212 12.94 -38.01 2.11
CA LEU A 212 13.80 -37.09 2.84
C LEU A 212 15.25 -37.00 2.31
N PRO A 213 15.92 -38.12 1.95
CA PRO A 213 17.29 -38.06 1.44
C PRO A 213 17.40 -37.26 0.14
N GLN A 214 16.47 -37.50 -0.78
CA GLN A 214 16.41 -36.76 -2.05
C GLN A 214 16.15 -35.27 -1.82
N TRP A 215 15.31 -34.92 -0.84
CA TRP A 215 15.05 -33.53 -0.49
C TRP A 215 16.28 -32.84 0.10
N LEU A 216 17.01 -33.52 1.00
CA LEU A 216 18.26 -32.99 1.56
C LEU A 216 19.31 -32.74 0.46
N ASP A 217 19.42 -33.65 -0.51
CA ASP A 217 20.33 -33.49 -1.64
C ASP A 217 19.92 -32.33 -2.53
N ALA A 218 18.63 -32.15 -2.81
CA ALA A 218 18.11 -31.02 -3.57
C ALA A 218 18.42 -29.68 -2.87
N VAL A 219 18.21 -29.59 -1.56
CA VAL A 219 18.53 -28.39 -0.76
C VAL A 219 20.02 -28.02 -0.85
N ARG A 220 20.91 -29.01 -0.93
CA ARG A 220 22.36 -28.81 -1.04
C ARG A 220 22.81 -28.32 -2.41
N GLN A 221 22.01 -28.51 -3.46
CA GLN A 221 22.33 -28.03 -4.82
C GLN A 221 22.05 -26.54 -5.00
N ASP A 222 21.12 -25.98 -4.23
CA ASP A 222 20.79 -24.55 -4.29
C ASP A 222 21.64 -23.73 -3.30
N ASP A 223 21.97 -22.49 -3.66
CA ASP A 223 22.74 -21.58 -2.81
C ASP A 223 21.85 -20.92 -1.73
N LEU A 224 21.46 -21.71 -0.73
CA LEU A 224 20.59 -21.28 0.38
C LEU A 224 21.27 -21.55 1.73
N PRO A 225 22.25 -20.73 2.17
CA PRO A 225 23.07 -21.01 3.35
C PRO A 225 22.26 -21.24 4.64
N SER A 226 21.19 -20.47 4.85
CA SER A 226 20.31 -20.65 6.01
C SER A 226 19.59 -22.01 5.98
N LEU A 227 19.17 -22.47 4.80
CA LEU A 227 18.51 -23.76 4.64
C LEU A 227 19.49 -24.94 4.76
N HIS A 228 20.75 -24.76 4.35
CA HIS A 228 21.80 -25.77 4.56
C HIS A 228 22.03 -26.08 6.04
N SER A 229 22.00 -25.06 6.90
CA SER A 229 22.13 -25.27 8.35
C SER A 229 20.99 -26.12 8.92
N LEU A 230 19.77 -25.93 8.42
CA LEU A 230 18.60 -26.74 8.79
C LEU A 230 18.76 -28.17 8.27
N ALA A 231 19.17 -28.34 7.01
CA ALA A 231 19.40 -29.65 6.40
C ALA A 231 20.46 -30.44 7.16
N ALA A 232 21.56 -29.81 7.60
CA ALA A 232 22.58 -30.44 8.42
C ALA A 232 22.07 -30.81 9.83
N GLY A 233 21.11 -30.04 10.37
CA GLY A 233 20.41 -30.41 11.60
C GLY A 233 19.54 -31.66 11.41
N ILE A 234 18.73 -31.68 10.36
CA ILE A 234 17.85 -32.80 10.01
C ILE A 234 18.65 -34.07 9.73
N ASP A 235 19.77 -33.97 9.02
CA ASP A 235 20.58 -35.14 8.63
C ASP A 235 21.26 -35.81 9.85
N ARG A 236 21.56 -35.05 10.91
CA ARG A 236 22.07 -35.63 12.18
C ARG A 236 21.05 -36.54 12.88
N ASP A 237 19.77 -36.21 12.76
CA ASP A 237 18.66 -36.95 13.36
C ASP A 237 17.83 -37.71 12.30
N ARG A 238 18.47 -38.07 11.18
CA ARG A 238 17.80 -38.55 9.97
C ARG A 238 16.79 -39.67 10.21
N ASP A 239 17.16 -40.72 10.93
CA ASP A 239 16.26 -41.86 11.18
C ASP A 239 15.02 -41.45 11.98
N ALA A 240 15.20 -40.55 12.95
CA ALA A 240 14.09 -40.01 13.74
C ALA A 240 13.18 -39.12 12.89
N VAL A 241 13.75 -38.30 12.01
CA VAL A 241 12.97 -37.44 11.11
C VAL A 241 12.22 -38.27 10.07
N ILE A 242 12.84 -39.30 9.48
CA ILE A 242 12.16 -40.25 8.59
C ILE A 242 11.00 -40.90 9.33
N ALA A 243 11.21 -41.41 10.55
CA ALA A 243 10.14 -42.00 11.35
C ALA A 243 9.00 -41.00 11.61
N GLY A 244 9.33 -39.75 11.96
CA GLY A 244 8.35 -38.68 12.18
C GLY A 244 7.60 -38.27 10.92
N LEU A 245 8.21 -38.42 9.74
CA LEU A 245 7.59 -38.16 8.44
C LEU A 245 6.82 -39.37 7.91
N THR A 246 7.02 -40.59 8.40
CA THR A 246 6.35 -41.79 7.86
C THR A 246 5.26 -42.33 8.78
N LEU A 247 5.50 -42.34 10.09
CA LEU A 247 4.61 -43.01 11.04
C LEU A 247 3.36 -42.19 11.35
N PRO A 248 2.23 -42.83 11.67
CA PRO A 248 1.03 -42.13 12.12
C PRO A 248 1.16 -41.54 13.53
N TRP A 249 2.18 -41.98 14.28
CA TRP A 249 2.36 -41.66 15.68
C TRP A 249 3.12 -40.35 15.82
N ASN A 250 2.57 -39.44 16.62
CA ASN A 250 3.26 -38.21 17.02
C ASN A 250 3.07 -38.01 18.53
N SER A 251 4.05 -37.36 19.16
CA SER A 251 3.97 -36.99 20.58
C SER A 251 3.23 -35.67 20.81
N GLY A 252 2.67 -35.02 19.78
CA GLY A 252 2.20 -33.63 19.88
C GLY A 252 1.15 -33.40 20.96
N VAL A 253 0.17 -34.30 21.09
CA VAL A 253 -0.86 -34.22 22.16
C VAL A 253 -0.25 -34.46 23.54
N VAL A 254 0.69 -35.39 23.65
CA VAL A 254 1.38 -35.71 24.91
C VAL A 254 2.25 -34.51 25.33
N GLU A 255 3.04 -33.97 24.42
CA GLU A 255 3.86 -32.77 24.61
C GLU A 255 3.00 -31.56 25.00
N GLY A 256 1.82 -31.39 24.40
CA GLY A 256 0.87 -30.35 24.78
C GLY A 256 0.41 -30.49 26.24
N HIS A 257 0.11 -31.71 26.69
CA HIS A 257 -0.22 -31.98 28.09
C HIS A 257 0.98 -31.76 29.02
N VAL A 258 2.18 -32.20 28.63
CA VAL A 258 3.42 -31.97 29.39
C VAL A 258 3.67 -30.47 29.55
N TYR A 259 3.58 -29.70 28.47
CA TYR A 259 3.77 -28.25 28.51
C TYR A 259 2.73 -27.54 29.38
N ARG A 260 1.46 -27.95 29.31
CA ARG A 260 0.40 -27.43 30.20
C ARG A 260 0.73 -27.72 31.67
N ILE A 261 1.20 -28.93 31.98
CA ILE A 261 1.59 -29.32 33.33
C ILE A 261 2.81 -28.52 33.78
N GLU A 262 3.83 -28.35 32.93
CA GLU A 262 5.00 -27.53 33.21
C GLU A 262 4.64 -26.08 33.46
N MET A 263 3.74 -25.50 32.65
CA MET A 263 3.24 -24.14 32.85
C MET A 263 2.59 -24.00 34.23
N LEU A 264 1.71 -24.93 34.62
CA LEU A 264 1.08 -24.92 35.94
C LEU A 264 2.11 -25.06 37.08
N LYS A 265 3.12 -25.92 36.91
CA LYS A 265 4.24 -26.02 37.86
C LYS A 265 5.03 -24.72 37.96
N ARG A 266 5.32 -24.05 36.82
CA ARG A 266 6.06 -22.77 36.75
C ARG A 266 5.28 -21.62 37.38
N GLN A 267 3.97 -21.53 37.16
CA GLN A 267 3.08 -20.56 37.84
C GLN A 267 3.12 -20.70 39.38
N MET A 268 3.53 -21.87 39.87
CA MET A 268 3.63 -22.18 41.29
C MET A 268 5.07 -22.19 41.80
N PHE A 269 6.01 -21.65 41.02
CA PHE A 269 7.44 -21.62 41.33
C PHE A 269 8.00 -23.01 41.70
N GLY A 270 7.48 -24.07 41.08
CA GLY A 270 7.89 -25.46 41.34
C GLY A 270 7.39 -26.04 42.67
N ARG A 271 6.58 -25.32 43.45
CA ARG A 271 6.11 -25.74 44.79
C ARG A 271 4.84 -26.58 44.78
N ALA A 272 4.39 -27.01 43.60
CA ALA A 272 3.20 -27.85 43.47
C ALA A 272 3.57 -29.33 43.60
N GLY A 273 3.34 -29.91 44.78
CA GLY A 273 3.33 -31.37 44.96
C GLY A 273 2.21 -32.03 44.14
N PHE A 274 2.26 -33.36 43.99
CA PHE A 274 1.35 -34.11 43.10
C PHE A 274 -0.13 -33.80 43.35
N ASP A 275 -0.59 -33.80 44.61
CA ASP A 275 -2.00 -33.57 44.94
C ASP A 275 -2.50 -32.18 44.55
N LEU A 276 -1.67 -31.16 44.76
CA LEU A 276 -1.99 -29.78 44.41
C LEU A 276 -1.98 -29.57 42.89
N LEU A 277 -1.02 -30.17 42.21
CA LEU A 277 -0.94 -30.15 40.75
C LEU A 277 -2.14 -30.85 40.12
N ARG A 278 -2.52 -32.04 40.63
CA ARG A 278 -3.71 -32.78 40.20
C ARG A 278 -4.98 -31.94 40.35
N LYS A 279 -5.17 -31.28 41.49
CA LYS A 279 -6.32 -30.39 41.72
C LYS A 279 -6.36 -29.24 40.70
N ARG A 280 -5.23 -28.59 40.41
CA ARG A 280 -5.20 -27.48 39.44
C ARG A 280 -5.41 -27.93 38.00
N VAL A 281 -4.91 -29.10 37.62
CA VAL A 281 -5.15 -29.66 36.28
C VAL A 281 -6.64 -29.96 36.09
N LEU A 282 -7.27 -30.63 37.05
CA LEU A 282 -8.69 -31.04 37.00
C LEU A 282 -9.68 -29.88 37.14
N LEU A 283 -9.29 -28.76 37.75
CA LEU A 283 -10.16 -27.58 37.93
C LEU A 283 -9.96 -26.49 36.87
N ALA A 284 -8.92 -26.59 36.03
CA ALA A 284 -8.62 -25.63 34.96
C ALA A 284 -9.02 -26.14 33.56
N SER A 285 -9.63 -27.32 33.47
CA SER A 285 -10.13 -27.93 32.23
C SER A 285 -11.51 -27.43 31.86
#